data_AF-A0A2M8N0K8-F1
#
_entry.id   AF-A0A2M8N0K8-F1
#
_cell.length_a   1.000
_cell.length_b   1.000
_cell.length_c   1.000
_cell.angle_alpha   90.00
_cell.angle_beta   90.00
_cell.angle_gamma   90.00
#
_symmetry.space_group_name_H-M   'P 1'
#
loop_
_entity.id
_entity.type
_entity.pdbx_description
1 polymer ?
#
loop_
_entity_poly.entity_id
_entity_poly.type
_entity_poly.pdbx_seq_one_letter_code
_entity_poly.pdbx_strand_id
1 'polypeptide(L)'
;MRWAMGMLAGPTLWAVLFVVVYALHGIGCAWGWPSVSFGPTSLHIAAMMGAWVAGLVLHLVLLWQMPKGHDREGRLQRAGAWIGLVASGVTLLPIVVTSSCG
;
A
#
# COMPACT_ATOMS: atom_id res chain seq x y z
N MET A 1 20.13 14.03 9.06
CA MET A 1 19.68 12.72 8.54
C MET A 1 18.20 12.42 8.78
N ARG A 2 17.60 12.82 9.92
CA ARG A 2 16.18 12.58 10.22
C ARG A 2 15.22 13.04 9.11
N TRP A 3 15.51 14.18 8.46
CA TRP A 3 14.70 14.68 7.36
C TRP A 3 14.71 13.78 6.12
N ALA A 4 15.86 13.16 5.81
CA ALA A 4 16.00 12.26 4.67
C ALA A 4 15.22 10.97 4.91
N MET A 5 15.26 10.45 6.14
CA MET A 5 14.44 9.29 6.55
C MET A 5 12.94 9.59 6.45
N GLY A 6 12.51 10.76 6.90
CA GLY A 6 11.10 11.19 6.77
C GLY A 6 10.65 11.31 5.31
N MET A 7 11.51 11.81 4.42
CA MET A 7 11.24 11.88 2.98
C MET A 7 11.09 10.49 2.34
N LEU A 8 11.89 9.52 2.76
CA LEU A 8 11.87 8.16 2.22
C LEU A 8 10.81 7.25 2.87
N ALA A 9 10.18 7.67 3.96
CA ALA A 9 9.20 6.85 4.68
C ALA A 9 8.01 6.46 3.80
N GLY A 10 7.47 7.41 3.03
CA GLY A 10 6.36 7.17 2.10
C GLY A 10 6.71 6.14 1.01
N PRO A 11 7.76 6.37 0.20
CA PRO A 11 8.19 5.41 -0.81
C PRO A 11 8.57 4.04 -0.25
N THR A 12 9.19 3.98 0.94
CA THR A 12 9.52 2.71 1.60
C THR A 12 8.26 1.94 1.98
N LEU A 13 7.27 2.61 2.56
CA LEU A 13 6.00 1.97 2.91
C LEU A 13 5.26 1.45 1.67
N TRP A 14 5.29 2.23 0.57
CA TRP A 14 4.78 1.76 -0.73
C TRP A 14 5.48 0.49 -1.21
N ALA A 15 6.81 0.46 -1.17
CA ALA A 15 7.58 -0.71 -1.62
C ALA A 15 7.27 -1.97 -0.79
N VAL A 16 7.16 -1.82 0.53
CA VAL A 16 6.74 -2.93 1.42
C VAL A 16 5.33 -3.40 1.07
N LEU A 17 4.39 -2.47 0.94
CA LEU A 17 2.99 -2.81 0.60
C LEU A 17 2.91 -3.52 -0.75
N PHE A 18 3.66 -3.05 -1.74
CA PHE A 18 3.73 -3.66 -3.07
C PHE A 18 4.19 -5.11 -3.00
N VAL A 19 5.29 -5.37 -2.28
CA VAL A 19 5.82 -6.72 -2.09
C VAL A 19 4.80 -7.62 -1.39
N VAL A 20 4.14 -7.13 -0.33
CA VAL A 20 3.12 -7.89 0.40
C VAL A 20 1.94 -8.26 -0.50
N VAL A 21 1.38 -7.31 -1.25
CA VAL A 21 0.23 -7.58 -2.13
C VAL A 21 0.60 -8.56 -3.24
N TYR A 22 1.78 -8.42 -3.86
CA TYR A 22 2.25 -9.36 -4.88
C TYR A 22 2.54 -10.76 -4.32
N ALA A 23 3.11 -10.85 -3.12
CA ALA A 23 3.31 -12.14 -2.46
C ALA A 23 1.98 -12.83 -2.17
N LEU A 24 0.99 -12.08 -1.65
CA LEU A 24 -0.37 -12.60 -1.43
C LEU A 24 -1.02 -13.06 -2.74
N HIS A 25 -0.82 -12.33 -3.83
CA HIS A 25 -1.32 -12.75 -5.14
C HIS A 25 -0.74 -14.10 -5.56
N GLY A 26 0.59 -14.26 -5.49
CA GLY A 26 1.26 -15.51 -5.85
C GLY A 26 0.84 -16.70 -4.95
N ILE A 27 0.80 -16.48 -3.64
CA ILE A 27 0.36 -17.48 -2.66
C ILE A 27 -1.11 -17.86 -2.91
N GLY A 28 -1.98 -16.88 -3.11
CA GLY A 28 -3.40 -17.11 -3.32
C GLY A 28 -3.69 -17.90 -4.59
N CYS A 29 -2.97 -17.63 -5.68
CA CYS A 29 -3.07 -18.44 -6.90
C CYS A 29 -2.54 -19.87 -6.68
N ALA A 30 -1.41 -20.04 -6.00
CA ALA A 30 -0.83 -21.36 -5.73
C ALA A 30 -1.68 -22.23 -4.79
N TRP A 31 -2.42 -21.62 -3.86
CA TRP A 31 -3.22 -22.32 -2.85
C TRP A 31 -4.72 -22.35 -3.16
N GLY A 32 -5.13 -21.92 -4.36
CA GLY A 32 -6.53 -22.02 -4.78
C GLY A 32 -7.49 -21.06 -4.07
N TRP A 33 -7.00 -19.98 -3.46
CA TRP A 33 -7.82 -18.97 -2.79
C TRP A 33 -8.95 -18.36 -3.64
N PRO A 34 -8.83 -18.27 -4.98
CA PRO A 34 -9.95 -17.81 -5.82
C PRO A 34 -11.20 -18.69 -5.72
N SER A 35 -11.05 -19.99 -5.42
CA SER A 35 -12.17 -20.93 -5.28
C SER A 35 -12.83 -20.92 -3.90
N VAL A 36 -12.18 -20.28 -2.91
CA VAL A 36 -12.68 -20.19 -1.55
C VAL A 36 -13.57 -18.95 -1.44
N SER A 37 -14.87 -19.15 -1.24
CA SER A 37 -15.82 -18.06 -1.05
C SER A 37 -15.55 -17.30 0.25
N PHE A 38 -15.54 -15.97 0.18
CA PHE A 38 -15.44 -15.07 1.33
C PHE A 38 -16.48 -13.95 1.19
N GLY A 39 -17.68 -14.20 1.72
CA GLY A 39 -18.82 -13.27 1.61
C GLY A 39 -19.19 -13.01 0.14
N PRO A 40 -19.21 -11.74 -0.32
CA PRO A 40 -19.53 -11.41 -1.71
C PRO A 40 -18.37 -11.61 -2.70
N THR A 41 -17.19 -12.02 -2.22
CA THR A 41 -15.96 -12.16 -3.02
C THR A 41 -15.25 -13.49 -2.73
N SER A 42 -14.03 -13.67 -3.23
CA SER A 42 -13.16 -14.80 -2.86
C SER A 42 -12.16 -14.43 -1.77
N LEU A 43 -11.62 -15.43 -1.08
CA LEU A 43 -10.55 -15.25 -0.10
C LEU A 43 -9.35 -14.51 -0.71
N HIS A 44 -9.06 -14.77 -1.99
CA HIS A 44 -7.99 -14.13 -2.75
C HIS A 44 -8.14 -12.61 -2.79
N ILE A 45 -9.28 -12.13 -3.28
CA ILE A 45 -9.57 -10.70 -3.37
C ILE A 45 -9.67 -10.08 -1.97
N ALA A 46 -10.29 -10.77 -1.01
CA ALA A 46 -10.43 -10.28 0.35
C ALA A 46 -9.06 -10.07 1.03
N ALA A 47 -8.12 -11.01 0.89
CA ALA A 47 -6.78 -10.90 1.46
C ALA A 47 -5.99 -9.73 0.84
N MET A 48 -6.03 -9.60 -0.49
CA MET A 48 -5.34 -8.52 -1.21
C MET A 48 -5.95 -7.14 -0.90
N MET A 49 -7.30 -7.04 -0.91
CA MET A 49 -8.02 -5.82 -0.50
C MET A 49 -7.69 -5.44 0.94
N GLY A 50 -7.68 -6.41 1.86
CA GLY A 50 -7.38 -6.17 3.27
C GLY A 50 -5.98 -5.60 3.46
N ALA A 51 -4.96 -6.20 2.81
CA ALA A 51 -3.59 -5.69 2.86
C ALA A 51 -3.48 -4.28 2.26
N TRP A 52 -4.12 -4.04 1.10
CA TRP A 52 -4.10 -2.74 0.44
C TRP A 52 -4.75 -1.64 1.28
N VAL A 53 -5.96 -1.87 1.81
CA VAL A 53 -6.66 -0.90 2.68
C VAL A 53 -5.86 -0.63 3.95
N ALA A 54 -5.31 -1.67 4.59
CA ALA A 54 -4.45 -1.49 5.76
C ALA A 54 -3.22 -0.62 5.43
N GLY A 55 -2.59 -0.86 4.28
CA GLY A 55 -1.49 -0.04 3.77
C GLY A 55 -1.86 1.42 3.53
N LEU A 56 -3.03 1.69 2.94
CA LEU A 56 -3.53 3.06 2.75
C LEU A 56 -3.77 3.77 4.08
N VAL A 57 -4.34 3.07 5.07
CA VAL A 57 -4.51 3.61 6.43
C VAL A 57 -3.15 3.96 7.04
N LEU A 58 -2.15 3.09 6.90
CA LEU A 58 -0.78 3.37 7.38
C LEU A 58 -0.17 4.60 6.69
N HIS A 59 -0.41 4.80 5.39
CA HIS A 59 0.03 6.01 4.69
C HIS A 59 -0.67 7.27 5.21
N LEU A 60 -1.97 7.20 5.52
CA LEU A 60 -2.70 8.34 6.11
C LEU A 60 -2.16 8.67 7.51
N VAL A 61 -1.90 7.66 8.34
CA VAL A 61 -1.26 7.82 9.65
C VAL A 61 0.11 8.45 9.51
N LEU A 62 0.94 7.95 8.58
CA LEU A 62 2.26 8.51 8.30
C LEU A 62 2.16 9.98 7.89
N LEU A 63 1.24 10.32 6.98
CA LEU A 63 1.03 11.69 6.52
C LEU A 63 0.56 12.63 7.64
N TRP A 64 -0.27 12.15 8.57
CA TRP A 64 -0.72 12.92 9.73
C TRP A 64 0.38 13.21 10.74
N GLN A 65 1.38 12.33 10.84
CA GLN A 65 2.53 12.49 11.72
C GLN A 65 3.61 13.43 11.13
N MET A 66 3.56 13.72 9.82
CA MET A 66 4.56 14.59 9.19
C MET A 66 4.42 16.06 9.62
N PRO A 67 5.54 16.80 9.73
CA PRO A 67 5.52 18.23 10.07
C PRO A 67 4.63 19.04 9.12
N LYS A 68 3.87 19.99 9.67
CA LYS A 68 2.98 20.90 8.91
C LYS A 68 3.61 22.27 8.64
N GLY A 69 4.89 22.46 8.98
CA GLY A 69 5.62 23.72 8.84
C GLY A 69 5.92 24.10 7.38
N HIS A 70 6.25 25.38 7.17
CA HIS A 70 6.66 25.92 5.87
C HIS A 70 8.16 25.72 5.58
N ASP A 71 8.89 25.07 6.48
CA ASP A 71 10.29 24.74 6.31
C ASP A 71 10.47 23.77 5.13
N ARG A 72 11.58 23.93 4.40
CA ARG A 72 11.87 23.13 3.21
C ARG A 72 11.94 21.64 3.54
N GLU A 73 12.48 21.28 4.70
CA GLU A 73 12.61 19.90 5.15
C GLU A 73 11.26 19.24 5.43
N GLY A 74 10.38 19.90 6.20
CA GLY A 74 9.02 19.43 6.46
C GLY A 74 8.19 19.26 5.18
N ARG A 75 8.33 20.19 4.23
CA ARG A 75 7.71 20.06 2.90
C ARG A 75 8.20 18.83 2.13
N LEU A 76 9.50 18.54 2.14
CA LEU A 76 10.06 17.36 1.46
C LEU A 76 9.57 16.06 2.09
N GLN A 77 9.53 15.98 3.42
CA GLN A 77 8.99 14.82 4.14
C GLN A 77 7.53 14.57 3.78
N ARG A 78 6.71 15.62 3.78
CA ARG A 78 5.29 15.52 3.44
C ARG A 78 5.06 15.18 1.97
N ALA A 79 5.88 15.71 1.06
CA ALA A 79 5.87 15.33 -0.35
C ALA A 79 6.17 13.83 -0.51
N GLY A 80 7.17 13.30 0.20
CA GLY A 80 7.47 11.87 0.22
C GLY A 80 6.30 11.02 0.70
N ALA A 81 5.65 11.41 1.81
CA ALA A 81 4.47 10.73 2.32
C ALA A 81 3.30 10.72 1.31
N TRP A 82 3.04 11.85 0.64
CA TRP A 82 2.04 11.95 -0.43
C TRP A 82 2.39 11.08 -1.65
N ILE A 83 3.65 11.09 -2.09
CA ILE A 83 4.12 10.25 -3.20
C ILE A 83 3.84 8.78 -2.88
N GLY A 84 4.18 8.33 -1.66
CA GLY A 84 3.90 6.96 -1.22
C GLY A 84 2.41 6.62 -1.24
N LEU A 85 1.57 7.51 -0.68
CA LEU A 85 0.12 7.29 -0.63
C LEU A 85 -0.50 7.20 -2.03
N VAL A 86 -0.16 8.15 -2.92
CA VAL A 86 -0.69 8.19 -4.29
C VAL A 86 -0.17 7.00 -5.09
N ALA A 87 1.12 6.66 -4.97
CA ALA A 87 1.68 5.49 -5.62
C ALA A 87 0.95 4.21 -5.16
N SER A 88 0.78 4.01 -3.85
CA SER A 88 0.04 2.85 -3.30
C SER A 88 -1.41 2.80 -3.77
N GLY A 89 -2.08 3.94 -3.86
CA GLY A 89 -3.44 4.02 -4.38
C GLY A 89 -3.52 3.64 -5.86
N VAL A 90 -2.63 4.19 -6.69
CA VAL A 90 -2.73 4.04 -8.16
C VAL A 90 -2.12 2.73 -8.65
N THR A 91 -0.95 2.32 -8.15
CA THR A 91 -0.25 1.15 -8.68
C THR A 91 -0.85 -0.17 -8.21
N LEU A 92 -1.50 -0.19 -7.04
CA LEU A 92 -2.07 -1.42 -6.47
C LEU A 92 -3.58 -1.57 -6.73
N LEU A 93 -4.28 -0.52 -7.14
CA LEU A 93 -5.72 -0.64 -7.45
C LEU A 93 -6.00 -1.68 -8.55
N PRO A 94 -5.30 -1.71 -9.70
CA PRO A 94 -5.59 -2.69 -10.76
C PRO A 94 -5.38 -4.13 -10.30
N ILE A 95 -4.29 -4.41 -9.58
CA ILE A 95 -3.99 -5.77 -9.10
C ILE A 95 -5.00 -6.24 -8.07
N VAL A 96 -5.60 -5.35 -7.29
CA VAL A 96 -6.61 -5.73 -6.30
C VAL A 96 -8.01 -5.90 -6.92
N VAL A 97 -8.33 -5.17 -8.00
CA VAL A 97 -9.67 -5.17 -8.62
C VAL A 97 -9.79 -6.15 -9.80
N THR A 98 -8.72 -6.33 -10.57
CA THR A 98 -8.73 -7.08 -11.84
C THR A 98 -7.92 -8.38 -11.80
N SER A 99 -7.31 -8.71 -10.66
CA SER A 99 -6.51 -9.92 -10.48
C SER A 99 -7.33 -11.17 -10.82
N SER A 100 -6.89 -11.89 -11.86
CA SER A 100 -7.27 -13.27 -12.13
C SER A 100 -6.06 -14.18 -11.91
N CYS A 101 -6.32 -15.38 -11.40
CA CYS A 101 -5.36 -16.48 -11.49
C CYS A 101 -5.68 -17.23 -12.79
N GLY A 102 -4.70 -17.31 -13.70
CA GLY A 102 -4.80 -18.02 -14.97
C GLY A 102 -4.39 -19.48 -14.86
#